data_AF-A0A4R6QGJ4-F1
#
_entry.id   AF-A0A4R6QGJ4-F1
#
_cell.length_a   1.000
_cell.length_b   1.000
_cell.length_c   1.000
_cell.angle_alpha   90.00
_cell.angle_beta   90.00
_cell.angle_gamma   90.00
#
_symmetry.space_group_name_H-M   'P 1'
#
loop_
_entity.id
_entity.type
_entity.pdbx_description
1 polymer ?
#
loop_
_entity_poly.entity_id
_entity_poly.type
_entity_poly.pdbx_seq_one_letter_code
_entity_poly.pdbx_strand_id
1 'polypeptide(L)'
;MDAAHESLSAAGWRQRTLPGFAGLVGPLWTRKEEQGWAYGLLTTRDHLNPANRVHGGLLTTLIDHALSAIAWEAVERRACVTVQLDTYFLAAAREGQFLEARGRVVKATSSLVFMQGQVSVAGLDVVGASAILKIVATAP
;
A
#
# COMPACT_ATOMS: atom_id res chain seq x y z
N MET A 1 -12.62 9.43 19.46
CA MET A 1 -11.72 8.40 18.90
C MET A 1 -12.62 7.28 18.42
N ASP A 2 -12.53 6.98 17.13
CA ASP A 2 -13.66 6.49 16.32
C ASP A 2 -13.81 4.96 16.39
N ALA A 3 -15.05 4.44 16.32
CA ALA A 3 -15.33 3.01 16.45
C ALA A 3 -14.58 2.16 15.40
N ALA A 4 -14.30 2.74 14.23
CA ALA A 4 -13.48 2.12 13.20
C ALA A 4 -12.02 1.89 13.65
N HIS A 5 -11.43 2.83 14.39
CA HIS A 5 -10.05 2.70 14.89
C HIS A 5 -9.93 1.55 15.90
N GLU A 6 -10.90 1.44 16.82
CA GLU A 6 -10.94 0.36 17.82
C GLU A 6 -11.11 -1.00 17.14
N SER A 7 -12.02 -1.09 16.16
CA SER A 7 -12.25 -2.31 15.37
C SER A 7 -11.01 -2.75 14.60
N LEU A 8 -10.32 -1.83 13.91
CA LEU A 8 -9.08 -2.12 13.19
C LEU A 8 -7.97 -2.59 14.13
N SER A 9 -7.83 -1.92 15.28
CA SER A 9 -6.85 -2.30 16.31
C SER A 9 -7.12 -3.68 16.88
N ALA A 10 -8.38 -4.00 17.17
CA ALA A 10 -8.81 -5.33 17.61
C ALA A 10 -8.56 -6.41 16.55
N ALA A 11 -8.67 -6.05 15.27
CA ALA A 11 -8.32 -6.91 14.12
C ALA A 11 -6.80 -6.99 13.83
N GLY A 12 -5.96 -6.48 14.75
CA GLY A 12 -4.50 -6.59 14.70
C GLY A 12 -3.80 -5.55 13.83
N TRP A 13 -4.53 -4.56 13.30
CA TRP A 13 -3.93 -3.46 12.57
C TRP A 13 -3.27 -2.46 13.52
N ARG A 14 -2.13 -1.92 13.11
CA ARG A 14 -1.40 -0.90 13.86
C ARG A 14 -1.26 0.35 13.02
N GLN A 15 -1.77 1.46 13.52
CA GLN A 15 -1.65 2.74 12.86
C GLN A 15 -0.20 3.24 12.87
N ARG A 16 0.24 3.82 11.76
CA ARG A 16 1.57 4.35 11.52
C ARG A 16 1.44 5.77 10.97
N THR A 17 1.99 6.71 11.71
CA THR A 17 2.22 8.07 11.22
C THR A 17 3.63 8.12 10.63
N LEU A 18 3.72 8.40 9.33
CA LEU A 18 4.99 8.51 8.62
C LEU A 18 5.28 9.98 8.31
N PRO A 19 6.55 10.40 8.25
CA PRO A 19 6.91 11.74 7.76
C PRO A 19 6.77 11.84 6.24
N GLY A 20 6.85 13.06 5.72
CA GLY A 20 6.89 13.32 4.27
C GLY A 20 5.59 12.99 3.56
N PHE A 21 5.68 12.62 2.28
CA PHE A 21 4.52 12.40 1.41
C PHE A 21 3.55 11.33 1.95
N ALA A 22 4.07 10.22 2.49
CA ALA A 22 3.24 9.16 3.08
C ALA A 22 2.44 9.65 4.31
N GLY A 23 2.94 10.67 5.02
CA GLY A 23 2.21 11.32 6.10
C GLY A 23 1.06 12.20 5.62
N LEU A 24 1.20 12.83 4.45
CA LEU A 24 0.16 13.68 3.84
C LEU A 24 -1.07 12.88 3.41
N VAL A 25 -0.87 11.63 3.00
CA VAL A 25 -1.93 10.71 2.59
C VAL A 25 -2.37 9.76 3.72
N GLY A 26 -1.71 9.85 4.88
CA GLY A 26 -1.95 8.95 5.99
C GLY A 26 -3.18 9.34 6.83
N PRO A 27 -3.38 8.68 7.98
CA PRO A 27 -2.47 7.69 8.58
C PRO A 27 -2.55 6.33 7.87
N LEU A 28 -1.39 5.67 7.73
CA LEU A 28 -1.34 4.30 7.22
C LEU A 28 -1.53 3.30 8.36
N TRP A 29 -1.92 2.10 8.00
CA TRP A 29 -2.08 0.97 8.91
C TRP A 29 -1.23 -0.19 8.43
N THR A 30 -0.65 -0.96 9.36
CA THR A 30 0.07 -2.18 9.02
C THR A 30 -0.38 -3.35 9.87
N ARG A 31 -0.39 -4.53 9.27
CA ARG A 31 -0.67 -5.79 9.98
C ARG A 31 0.30 -6.85 9.48
N LYS A 32 0.92 -7.57 10.41
CA LYS A 32 1.75 -8.73 10.08
C LYS A 32 0.83 -9.91 9.76
N GLU A 33 1.10 -10.58 8.65
CA GLU A 33 0.37 -11.77 8.19
C GLU A 33 1.35 -12.92 7.99
N GLU A 34 0.85 -14.14 7.79
CA GLU A 34 1.69 -15.34 7.62
C GLU A 34 2.66 -15.20 6.44
N GLN A 35 2.20 -14.59 5.34
CA GLN A 35 2.94 -14.44 4.09
C GLN A 35 3.66 -13.08 3.96
N GLY A 36 3.72 -12.29 5.03
CA GLY A 36 4.44 -11.00 5.04
C GLY A 36 3.68 -9.90 5.78
N TRP A 37 3.43 -8.78 5.09
CA TRP A 37 2.78 -7.61 5.66
C TRP A 37 1.61 -7.17 4.77
N ALA A 38 0.52 -6.77 5.42
CA ALA A 38 -0.55 -6.03 4.80
C ALA A 38 -0.47 -4.56 5.24
N TYR A 39 -0.86 -3.68 4.31
CA TYR A 39 -0.89 -2.23 4.50
C TYR A 39 -2.32 -1.76 4.30
N GLY A 40 -2.71 -0.69 4.96
CA GLY A 40 -4.07 -0.18 4.82
C GLY A 40 -4.21 1.30 5.09
N LEU A 41 -5.37 1.81 4.71
CA LEU A 41 -5.73 3.22 4.85
C LEU A 41 -7.24 3.31 5.08
N LEU A 42 -7.65 3.96 6.16
CA LEU A 42 -9.05 4.29 6.40
C LEU A 42 -9.37 5.57 5.64
N THR A 43 -10.28 5.48 4.66
CA THR A 43 -10.57 6.60 3.77
C THR A 43 -11.40 7.66 4.47
N THR A 44 -11.15 8.91 4.13
CA THR A 44 -11.81 10.10 4.69
C THR A 44 -12.21 11.02 3.55
N ARG A 45 -12.93 12.10 3.84
CA ARG A 45 -13.28 13.11 2.85
C ARG A 45 -12.08 13.69 2.10
N ASP A 46 -10.93 13.86 2.76
CA ASP A 46 -9.71 14.43 2.17
C ASP A 46 -9.09 13.51 1.09
N HIS A 47 -9.49 12.24 1.10
CA HIS A 47 -9.03 11.22 0.17
C HIS A 47 -9.85 11.13 -1.12
N LEU A 48 -10.91 11.94 -1.25
CA LEU A 48 -11.85 11.86 -2.36
C LEU A 48 -11.44 12.73 -3.55
N ASN A 49 -11.85 12.29 -4.74
CA ASN A 49 -11.83 13.08 -5.97
C ASN A 49 -13.13 13.90 -6.12
N PRO A 50 -13.22 14.80 -7.12
CA PRO A 50 -14.42 15.61 -7.34
C PRO A 50 -15.72 14.82 -7.60
N ALA A 51 -15.63 13.53 -7.91
CA ALA A 51 -16.78 12.63 -8.11
C ALA A 51 -17.19 11.89 -6.82
N ASN A 52 -16.68 12.29 -5.65
CA ASN A 52 -16.93 11.66 -4.34
C ASN A 52 -16.59 10.16 -4.34
N ARG A 53 -15.46 9.81 -4.97
CA ARG A 53 -14.81 8.48 -4.88
C ARG A 53 -13.39 8.65 -4.41
N VAL A 54 -12.82 7.63 -3.80
CA VAL A 54 -11.40 7.67 -3.41
C VAL A 54 -10.55 7.95 -4.64
N HIS A 55 -9.64 8.92 -4.53
CA HIS A 55 -8.84 9.36 -5.66
C HIS A 55 -7.92 8.23 -6.15
N GLY A 56 -7.85 8.03 -7.47
CA GLY A 56 -7.01 6.97 -8.06
C GLY A 56 -5.54 7.09 -7.63
N GLY A 57 -5.01 8.32 -7.61
CA GLY A 57 -3.67 8.61 -7.10
C GLY A 57 -3.42 8.19 -5.64
N LEU A 58 -4.44 8.20 -4.78
CA LEU A 58 -4.30 7.67 -3.41
C LEU A 58 -4.17 6.15 -3.42
N LEU A 59 -5.01 5.46 -4.19
CA LEU A 59 -4.96 4.01 -4.33
C LEU A 59 -3.61 3.58 -4.92
N THR A 60 -3.12 4.29 -5.93
CA THR A 60 -1.79 4.09 -6.52
C THR A 60 -0.69 4.35 -5.49
N THR A 61 -0.79 5.40 -4.69
CA THR A 61 0.18 5.70 -3.61
C THR A 61 0.21 4.59 -2.56
N LEU A 62 -0.95 4.09 -2.14
CA LEU A 62 -1.04 3.02 -1.15
C LEU A 62 -0.39 1.73 -1.66
N ILE A 63 -0.69 1.33 -2.91
CA ILE A 63 -0.12 0.10 -3.46
C ILE A 63 1.38 0.24 -3.76
N ASP A 64 1.83 1.41 -4.22
CA ASP A 64 3.27 1.69 -4.40
C ASP A 64 4.02 1.56 -3.06
N HIS A 65 3.49 2.17 -2.00
CA HIS A 65 4.05 2.06 -0.66
C HIS A 65 4.12 0.61 -0.18
N ALA A 66 3.02 -0.13 -0.31
CA ALA A 66 2.94 -1.53 0.11
C ALA A 66 3.94 -2.41 -0.65
N LEU A 67 3.97 -2.33 -1.99
CA LEU A 67 4.89 -3.12 -2.81
C LEU A 67 6.35 -2.75 -2.55
N SER A 68 6.65 -1.46 -2.34
CA SER A 68 7.99 -0.99 -2.00
C SER A 68 8.47 -1.53 -0.66
N ALA A 69 7.62 -1.51 0.36
CA ALA A 69 7.96 -2.01 1.68
C ALA A 69 8.15 -3.54 1.70
N ILE A 70 7.33 -4.27 0.94
CA ILE A 70 7.48 -5.73 0.77
C ILE A 70 8.77 -6.05 0.00
N ALA A 71 9.05 -5.35 -1.09
CA ALA A 71 10.27 -5.54 -1.87
C ALA A 71 11.51 -5.26 -1.03
N TRP A 72 11.51 -4.17 -0.25
CA TRP A 72 12.59 -3.81 0.68
C TRP A 72 12.87 -4.93 1.68
N GLU A 73 11.85 -5.49 2.31
CA GLU A 73 12.01 -6.62 3.24
C GLU A 73 12.59 -7.86 2.52
N ALA A 74 12.11 -8.15 1.31
CA ALA A 74 12.55 -9.29 0.52
C ALA A 74 14.00 -9.20 0.01
N VAL A 75 14.59 -8.00 -0.05
CA VAL A 75 15.98 -7.79 -0.48
C VAL A 75 16.92 -7.46 0.67
N GLU A 76 16.63 -7.97 1.87
CA GLU A 76 17.43 -7.77 3.09
C GLU A 76 17.54 -6.28 3.46
N ARG A 77 16.44 -5.54 3.29
CA ARG A 77 16.31 -4.13 3.68
C ARG A 77 17.24 -3.19 2.91
N ARG A 78 17.69 -3.60 1.72
CA ARG A 78 18.36 -2.72 0.76
C ARG A 78 17.36 -1.75 0.17
N ALA A 79 17.74 -0.48 0.08
CA ALA A 79 16.87 0.56 -0.44
C ALA A 79 16.43 0.23 -1.88
N CYS A 80 15.14 0.44 -2.15
CA CYS A 80 14.52 0.19 -3.44
C CYS A 80 13.76 1.44 -3.88
N VAL A 81 13.76 1.71 -5.17
CA VAL A 81 12.96 2.78 -5.78
C VAL A 81 12.09 2.21 -6.89
N THR A 82 10.83 2.61 -6.95
CA THR A 82 9.92 2.21 -8.03
C THR A 82 10.38 2.82 -9.34
N VAL A 83 10.58 1.99 -10.37
CA VAL A 83 10.94 2.44 -11.72
C VAL A 83 9.80 2.26 -12.73
N GLN A 84 8.85 1.37 -12.43
CA GLN A 84 7.61 1.19 -13.17
C GLN A 84 6.52 0.71 -12.22
N LEU A 85 5.31 1.25 -12.37
CA LEU A 85 4.12 0.80 -11.68
C LEU A 85 2.91 0.90 -12.63
N ASP A 86 2.35 -0.26 -12.96
CA ASP A 86 1.09 -0.37 -13.69
C ASP A 86 -0.03 -0.65 -12.68
N THR A 87 -1.14 0.10 -12.79
CA THR A 87 -2.34 -0.09 -11.96
C THR A 87 -3.58 -0.23 -12.82
N TYR A 88 -4.46 -1.14 -12.43
CA TYR A 88 -5.74 -1.42 -13.09
C TYR A 88 -6.86 -1.19 -12.09
N PHE A 89 -7.70 -0.18 -12.33
CA PHE A 89 -8.82 0.17 -11.45
C PHE A 89 -10.04 -0.68 -11.81
N LEU A 90 -10.41 -1.59 -10.91
CA LEU A 90 -11.45 -2.60 -11.12
C LEU A 90 -12.80 -2.16 -10.56
N ALA A 91 -12.78 -1.44 -9.44
CA ALA A 91 -13.98 -0.94 -8.77
C ALA A 91 -13.68 0.37 -8.01
N ALA A 92 -14.73 1.12 -7.70
CA ALA A 92 -14.59 2.38 -6.98
C ALA A 92 -14.65 2.17 -5.46
N ALA A 93 -13.66 2.72 -4.74
CA ALA A 93 -13.71 2.84 -3.29
C ALA A 93 -14.38 4.16 -2.86
N ARG A 94 -14.93 4.17 -1.63
CA ARG A 94 -15.73 5.24 -1.05
C ARG A 94 -15.14 5.69 0.29
N GLU A 95 -15.60 6.84 0.76
CA GLU A 95 -15.29 7.35 2.11
C GLU A 95 -15.71 6.36 3.20
N GLY A 96 -14.94 6.31 4.30
CA GLY A 96 -15.19 5.44 5.45
C GLY A 96 -14.85 3.96 5.22
N GLN A 97 -14.45 3.57 4.01
CA GLN A 97 -14.01 2.22 3.71
C GLN A 97 -12.54 2.04 4.11
N PHE A 98 -12.22 0.85 4.59
CA PHE A 98 -10.85 0.47 4.86
C PHE A 98 -10.25 -0.20 3.64
N LEU A 99 -9.22 0.43 3.06
CA LEU A 99 -8.44 -0.11 1.97
C LEU A 99 -7.38 -1.06 2.53
N GLU A 100 -7.22 -2.22 1.91
CA GLU A 100 -6.20 -3.20 2.25
C GLU A 100 -5.33 -3.50 1.03
N ALA A 101 -4.06 -3.16 1.11
CA ALA A 101 -3.05 -3.42 0.11
C ALA A 101 -2.17 -4.62 0.51
N ARG A 102 -2.00 -5.55 -0.43
CA ARG A 102 -1.13 -6.73 -0.31
C ARG A 102 -0.36 -6.94 -1.61
N GLY A 103 0.74 -7.67 -1.52
CA GLY A 103 1.51 -8.04 -2.70
C GLY A 103 2.50 -9.14 -2.42
N ARG A 104 3.17 -9.57 -3.48
CA ARG A 104 4.19 -10.61 -3.45
C ARG A 104 5.32 -10.30 -4.43
N VAL A 105 6.50 -10.82 -4.11
CA VAL A 105 7.62 -10.87 -5.05
C VAL A 105 7.33 -11.93 -6.08
N VAL A 106 7.34 -11.55 -7.36
CA VAL A 106 7.28 -12.49 -8.49
C VAL A 106 8.68 -13.00 -8.81
N LYS A 107 9.66 -12.10 -8.80
CA LYS A 107 11.08 -12.41 -9.05
C LYS A 107 11.97 -11.34 -8.45
N ALA A 108 13.09 -11.75 -7.86
CA ALA A 108 14.16 -10.85 -7.48
C ALA A 108 15.43 -11.19 -8.27
N THR A 109 16.18 -10.17 -8.69
CA THR A 109 17.50 -10.28 -9.30
C THR A 109 18.53 -9.53 -8.46
N SER A 110 19.76 -9.39 -8.95
CA SER A 110 20.78 -8.59 -8.27
C SER A 110 20.45 -7.09 -8.21
N SER A 111 19.62 -6.58 -9.13
CA SER A 111 19.36 -5.14 -9.29
C SER A 111 17.87 -4.76 -9.39
N LEU A 112 16.97 -5.71 -9.65
CA LEU A 112 15.54 -5.44 -9.84
C LEU A 112 14.68 -6.41 -9.04
N VAL A 113 13.52 -5.93 -8.59
CA VAL A 113 12.48 -6.72 -7.93
C VAL A 113 11.18 -6.53 -8.71
N PHE A 114 10.59 -7.63 -9.15
CA PHE A 114 9.32 -7.69 -9.87
C PHE A 114 8.22 -8.06 -8.89
N MET A 115 7.19 -7.23 -8.83
CA MET A 115 6.12 -7.31 -7.83
C MET A 115 4.76 -7.43 -8.49
N GLN A 116 3.85 -8.13 -7.81
CA GLN A 116 2.42 -8.08 -8.08
C GLN A 116 1.67 -7.78 -6.79
N GLY A 117 0.57 -7.05 -6.88
CA GLY A 117 -0.28 -6.80 -5.73
C GLY A 117 -1.64 -6.28 -6.10
N GLN A 118 -2.41 -6.01 -5.05
CA GLN A 118 -3.78 -5.55 -5.17
C GLN A 118 -4.17 -4.70 -3.96
N VAL A 119 -5.12 -3.80 -4.17
CA VAL A 119 -5.87 -3.11 -3.11
C VAL A 119 -7.28 -3.66 -3.12
N SER A 120 -7.81 -3.98 -1.95
CA SER A 120 -9.14 -4.53 -1.75
C SER A 120 -9.91 -3.76 -0.67
N VAL A 121 -11.23 -3.88 -0.70
CA VAL A 121 -12.14 -3.44 0.37
C VAL A 121 -13.03 -4.60 0.74
N ALA A 122 -12.99 -5.03 2.00
CA ALA A 122 -13.77 -6.17 2.49
C ALA A 122 -13.60 -7.43 1.62
N GLY A 123 -12.37 -7.69 1.16
CA GLY A 123 -12.01 -8.84 0.32
C GLY A 123 -12.35 -8.70 -1.17
N LEU A 124 -12.95 -7.58 -1.61
CA LEU A 124 -13.20 -7.31 -3.03
C LEU A 124 -12.11 -6.42 -3.60
N ASP A 125 -11.44 -6.88 -4.66
CA ASP A 125 -10.37 -6.11 -5.32
C ASP A 125 -10.92 -4.84 -5.98
N VAL A 126 -10.29 -3.71 -5.66
CA VAL A 126 -10.57 -2.39 -6.26
C VAL A 126 -9.45 -1.95 -7.20
N VAL A 127 -8.22 -2.39 -6.96
CA VAL A 127 -7.05 -2.14 -7.82
C VAL A 127 -6.20 -3.39 -7.91
N GLY A 128 -5.78 -3.77 -9.12
CA GLY A 128 -4.66 -4.68 -9.36
C GLY A 128 -3.40 -3.91 -9.76
N ALA A 129 -2.22 -4.42 -9.44
CA ALA A 129 -0.95 -3.76 -9.73
C ALA A 129 0.19 -4.71 -10.11
N SER A 130 1.06 -4.24 -11.00
CA SER A 130 2.37 -4.84 -11.32
C SER A 130 3.44 -3.76 -11.20
N ALA A 131 4.55 -4.05 -10.52
CA ALA A 131 5.59 -3.07 -10.30
C ALA A 131 6.98 -3.64 -10.52
N ILE A 132 7.91 -2.78 -10.91
CA ILE A 132 9.34 -3.05 -10.97
C ILE A 132 10.03 -2.04 -10.07
N LEU A 133 10.82 -2.55 -9.13
CA LEU A 133 11.65 -1.75 -8.25
C LEU A 133 13.12 -1.99 -8.55
N LYS A 134 13.91 -0.92 -8.52
CA LYS A 134 15.37 -0.98 -8.62
C LYS A 134 15.99 -0.95 -7.23
N ILE A 135 16.82 -1.94 -6.95
CA ILE A 135 17.67 -1.95 -5.76
C ILE A 135 18.75 -0.90 -5.99
N VAL A 136 18.82 0.09 -5.10
CA VAL A 136 19.85 1.12 -5.16
C VAL A 136 21.01 0.72 -4.25
N ALA A 137 22.23 0.99 -4.72
CA ALA A 137 23.38 0.89 -3.84
C ALA A 137 23.18 1.87 -2.69
N THR A 138 23.44 1.44 -1.46
CA THR A 138 23.52 2.34 -0.32
C THR A 138 24.57 3.40 -0.66
N ALA A 139 24.22 4.69 -0.54
CA ALA A 139 25.23 5.73 -0.68
C ALA A 139 26.36 5.45 0.34
N PRO A 140 27.64 5.64 -0.05
CA PRO A 140 28.76 5.47 0.87
C PRO A 140 28.67 6.41 2.08
#